data_AF-A0A8W8LZH8-F1
#
_entry.id   AF-A0A8W8LZH8-F1
#
_cell.length_a   1.000
_cell.length_b   1.000
_cell.length_c   1.000
_cell.angle_alpha   90.00
_cell.angle_beta   90.00
_cell.angle_gamma   90.00
#
_symmetry.space_group_name_H-M   'P 1'
#
loop_
_entity.id
_entity.type
_entity.pdbx_description
1 polymer ?
#
loop_
_entity_poly.entity_id
_entity_poly.type
_entity_poly.pdbx_seq_one_letter_code
_entity_poly.pdbx_strand_id
1 'polypeptide(L)'
;MFNRVSLETVLYFIGLLLLSHIHGSRGNCTVEKPGTFPYFFGRTDDECIDRVKRAALSPQRLSHKNGNHMWIQYRGIFFEFGVGKSRDAHVSSSPYGHGECASQIESLPAGYSILSVECLEKCAKNYSKRFGLFNDMYRRVHPFVNMMSRILCLPSCPEWCIA
;
A
#
# COMPACT_ATOMS: atom_id res chain seq x y z
N MET A 1 51.71 16.31 -10.16
CA MET A 1 51.36 16.07 -8.75
C MET A 1 49.86 15.81 -8.70
N PHE A 2 49.44 14.55 -8.86
CA PHE A 2 48.02 14.18 -8.95
C PHE A 2 47.47 14.00 -7.54
N ASN A 3 46.48 14.83 -7.17
CA ASN A 3 45.78 14.73 -5.90
C ASN A 3 45.09 13.36 -5.83
N ARG A 4 45.56 12.49 -4.93
CA ARG A 4 44.86 11.27 -4.54
C ARG A 4 43.59 11.69 -3.81
N VAL A 5 42.47 11.65 -4.51
CA VAL A 5 41.14 11.70 -3.88
C VAL A 5 41.01 10.44 -3.03
N SER A 6 40.81 10.61 -1.72
CA SER A 6 40.62 9.51 -0.78
C SER A 6 39.38 8.70 -1.17
N LEU A 7 39.44 7.38 -0.99
CA LEU A 7 38.30 6.48 -1.18
C LEU A 7 37.10 6.92 -0.33
N GLU A 8 37.34 7.49 0.86
CA GLU A 8 36.30 8.05 1.71
C GLU A 8 35.61 9.25 1.08
N THR A 9 36.34 10.09 0.35
CA THR A 9 35.78 11.24 -0.37
C THR A 9 34.91 10.75 -1.54
N VAL A 10 35.34 9.74 -2.29
CA VAL A 10 34.55 9.13 -3.36
C VAL A 10 33.27 8.48 -2.80
N LEU A 11 33.36 7.77 -1.68
CA LEU A 11 32.21 7.16 -1.01
C LEU A 11 31.24 8.19 -0.43
N TYR A 12 31.74 9.32 0.09
CA TYR A 12 30.89 10.44 0.54
C TYR A 12 30.11 11.06 -0.62
N PHE A 13 30.75 11.29 -1.77
CA PHE A 13 30.07 11.84 -2.94
C PHE A 13 29.08 10.84 -3.57
N ILE A 14 29.39 9.54 -3.60
CA ILE A 14 28.45 8.50 -4.02
C ILE A 14 27.28 8.38 -3.03
N GLY A 15 27.53 8.49 -1.72
CA GLY A 15 26.48 8.53 -0.70
C GLY A 15 25.55 9.73 -0.83
N LEU A 16 26.09 10.92 -1.12
CA LEU A 16 25.32 12.14 -1.39
C LEU A 16 24.55 12.08 -2.72
N LEU A 17 25.12 11.46 -3.76
CA LEU A 17 24.45 11.24 -5.04
C LEU A 17 23.31 10.20 -4.94
N LEU A 18 23.49 9.15 -4.13
CA LEU A 18 22.43 8.16 -3.86
C LEU A 18 21.33 8.73 -2.96
N LEU A 19 21.64 9.63 -2.03
CA LEU A 19 20.64 10.34 -1.22
C LEU A 19 19.83 11.36 -2.05
N SER A 20 20.45 11.97 -3.06
CA SER A 20 19.78 12.92 -3.96
C SER A 20 19.00 12.25 -5.10
N HIS A 21 19.28 10.99 -5.46
CA HIS A 21 18.53 10.23 -6.46
C HIS A 21 17.34 9.40 -5.91
N ILE A 22 17.15 9.32 -4.59
CA ILE A 22 15.92 8.76 -3.99
C ILE A 22 14.82 9.85 -3.86
N HIS A 23 15.17 11.12 -4.06
CA HIS A 23 14.24 12.26 -4.12
C HIS A 23 13.80 12.60 -5.56
N GLY A 24 13.60 11.59 -6.40
CA GLY A 24 12.84 11.76 -7.65
C GLY A 24 11.39 12.11 -7.33
N SER A 25 11.08 13.40 -7.30
CA SER A 25 9.74 14.02 -7.24
C SER A 25 8.58 13.10 -6.81
N ARG A 26 8.60 12.58 -5.58
CA ARG A 26 7.35 12.18 -4.93
C ARG A 26 6.60 13.48 -4.72
N GLY A 27 5.57 13.75 -5.53
CA GLY A 27 4.71 14.91 -5.32
C GLY A 27 4.36 14.98 -3.84
N ASN A 28 4.62 16.13 -3.21
CA ASN A 28 4.32 16.28 -1.79
C ASN A 28 2.80 16.33 -1.62
N CYS A 29 2.17 15.16 -1.52
CA CYS A 29 0.74 15.02 -1.31
C CYS A 29 0.38 15.01 0.18
N THR A 30 1.29 15.47 1.06
CA THR A 30 1.06 15.57 2.51
C THR A 30 0.35 16.87 2.91
N VAL A 31 0.26 17.84 2.00
CA VAL A 31 -0.41 19.13 2.23
C VAL A 31 -1.78 19.12 1.57
N GLU A 32 -2.81 19.47 2.35
CA GLU A 32 -4.16 19.64 1.84
C GLU A 32 -4.24 20.82 0.86
N LYS A 33 -4.93 20.63 -0.26
CA LYS A 33 -5.18 21.67 -1.25
C LYS A 33 -6.66 21.70 -1.63
N PRO A 34 -7.18 22.84 -2.14
CA PRO A 34 -8.53 22.88 -2.67
C PRO A 34 -8.76 21.78 -3.70
N GLY A 35 -9.84 21.01 -3.52
CA GLY A 35 -10.21 19.89 -4.41
C GLY A 35 -9.48 18.57 -4.15
N THR A 36 -8.65 18.47 -3.11
CA THR A 36 -8.05 17.19 -2.68
C THR A 36 -8.83 16.55 -1.54
N PHE A 37 -8.81 15.23 -1.45
CA PHE A 37 -9.44 14.46 -0.37
C PHE A 37 -8.39 13.63 0.38
N PRO A 38 -8.51 13.50 1.71
CA PRO A 38 -7.56 12.72 2.49
C PRO A 38 -7.72 11.21 2.21
N TYR A 39 -6.62 10.48 2.33
CA TYR A 39 -6.59 9.04 2.42
C TYR A 39 -5.81 8.59 3.66
N PHE A 40 -6.10 7.39 4.14
CA PHE A 40 -5.59 6.89 5.41
C PHE A 40 -5.07 5.47 5.24
N PHE A 41 -3.96 5.15 5.89
CA PHE A 41 -3.65 3.75 6.13
C PHE A 41 -4.50 3.21 7.26
N GLY A 42 -4.68 1.90 7.25
CA GLY A 42 -5.21 1.19 8.39
C GLY A 42 -4.78 -0.26 8.38
N ARG A 43 -5.15 -0.92 9.47
CA ARG A 43 -4.75 -2.29 9.74
C ARG A 43 -5.89 -3.11 10.31
N THR A 44 -5.87 -4.39 10.01
CA THR A 44 -6.69 -5.42 10.66
C THR A 44 -5.76 -6.50 11.17
N ASP A 45 -6.11 -7.13 12.28
CA ASP A 45 -5.33 -8.23 12.86
C ASP A 45 -5.21 -9.41 11.86
N ASP A 46 -3.97 -9.79 11.49
CA ASP A 46 -3.74 -10.86 10.49
C ASP A 46 -4.22 -12.22 10.99
N GLU A 47 -4.13 -12.49 12.30
CA GLU A 47 -4.55 -13.77 12.86
C GLU A 47 -6.07 -13.93 12.76
N CYS A 48 -6.82 -12.86 13.05
CA CYS A 48 -8.24 -12.82 12.84
C CYS A 48 -8.61 -12.96 11.36
N ILE A 49 -7.95 -12.21 10.47
CA ILE A 49 -8.19 -12.32 9.03
C ILE A 49 -7.92 -13.74 8.52
N ASP A 50 -6.83 -14.38 8.96
CA ASP A 50 -6.53 -15.77 8.62
C ASP A 50 -7.57 -16.73 9.21
N ARG A 51 -8.12 -16.45 10.39
CA ARG A 51 -9.24 -17.22 11.00
C ARG A 51 -10.50 -17.10 10.16
N VAL A 52 -10.90 -15.89 9.76
CA VAL A 52 -12.06 -15.65 8.88
C VAL A 52 -11.87 -16.32 7.53
N LYS A 53 -10.67 -16.19 6.92
CA LYS A 53 -10.30 -16.90 5.68
C LYS A 53 -10.44 -18.42 5.80
N ARG A 54 -9.97 -19.00 6.91
CA ARG A 54 -9.96 -20.45 7.15
C ARG A 54 -11.30 -20.99 7.61
N ALA A 55 -12.10 -20.20 8.35
CA ALA A 55 -13.47 -20.55 8.74
C ALA A 55 -14.35 -20.77 7.50
N ALA A 56 -14.12 -20.01 6.43
CA ALA A 56 -14.75 -20.24 5.12
C ALA A 56 -14.31 -21.54 4.40
N LEU A 57 -13.33 -22.30 4.94
CA LEU A 57 -12.67 -23.42 4.25
C LEU A 57 -12.70 -24.78 4.99
N SER A 58 -13.32 -24.93 6.17
CA SER A 58 -13.39 -26.19 6.98
C SER A 58 -12.00 -26.74 7.43
N PRO A 59 -11.89 -27.67 8.42
CA PRO A 59 -10.93 -27.56 9.54
C PRO A 59 -9.47 -27.86 9.18
N GLN A 60 -8.55 -26.98 9.60
CA GLN A 60 -7.09 -27.15 9.48
C GLN A 60 -6.32 -26.56 10.69
N ARG A 61 -5.11 -27.08 10.95
CA ARG A 61 -4.21 -26.69 12.05
C ARG A 61 -3.77 -25.21 11.92
N LEU A 62 -3.85 -24.46 13.02
CA LEU A 62 -3.49 -23.05 13.09
C LEU A 62 -1.97 -22.85 13.03
N SER A 63 -1.48 -22.22 11.98
CA SER A 63 -0.15 -21.59 11.94
C SER A 63 -0.33 -20.12 12.30
N HIS A 64 0.31 -19.69 13.40
CA HIS A 64 0.35 -18.29 13.82
C HIS A 64 1.42 -17.55 12.99
N LYS A 65 1.04 -16.43 12.38
CA LYS A 65 1.96 -15.47 11.76
C LYS A 65 1.69 -14.12 12.41
N ASN A 66 2.63 -13.64 13.23
CA ASN A 66 2.54 -12.31 13.84
C ASN A 66 2.71 -11.25 12.74
N GLY A 67 1.64 -10.53 12.40
CA GLY A 67 1.60 -9.50 11.36
C GLY A 67 0.31 -8.69 11.44
N ASN A 68 0.23 -7.59 10.70
CA ASN A 68 -1.00 -6.81 10.52
C ASN A 68 -1.37 -6.83 9.04
N HIS A 69 -2.64 -7.07 8.73
CA HIS A 69 -3.15 -6.88 7.38
C HIS A 69 -3.32 -5.39 7.13
N MET A 70 -2.62 -4.83 6.15
CA MET A 70 -2.71 -3.40 5.84
C MET A 70 -3.68 -3.13 4.70
N TRP A 71 -4.44 -2.05 4.85
CA TRP A 71 -5.35 -1.51 3.84
C TRP A 71 -5.23 0.01 3.75
N ILE A 72 -5.78 0.59 2.68
CA ILE A 72 -5.88 2.03 2.49
C ILE A 72 -7.35 2.42 2.35
N GLN A 73 -7.77 3.47 3.07
CA GLN A 73 -9.10 4.06 2.93
C GLN A 73 -8.99 5.37 2.17
N TYR A 74 -9.78 5.51 1.11
CA TYR A 74 -9.91 6.75 0.36
C TYR A 74 -11.38 7.04 0.07
N ARG A 75 -11.86 8.20 0.52
CA ARG A 75 -13.26 8.65 0.37
C ARG A 75 -14.28 7.60 0.83
N GLY A 76 -13.99 6.93 1.95
CA GLY A 76 -14.88 5.94 2.56
C GLY A 76 -14.83 4.55 1.90
N ILE A 77 -13.98 4.36 0.90
CA ILE A 77 -13.76 3.06 0.25
C ILE A 77 -12.43 2.49 0.72
N PHE A 78 -12.45 1.21 1.06
CA PHE A 78 -11.32 0.42 1.53
C PHE A 78 -10.74 -0.38 0.37
N PHE A 79 -9.43 -0.35 0.24
CA PHE A 79 -8.68 -1.09 -0.77
C PHE A 79 -7.65 -1.99 -0.09
N GLU A 80 -7.77 -3.28 -0.31
CA GLU A 80 -6.95 -4.31 0.31
C GLU A 80 -6.56 -5.36 -0.73
N PHE A 81 -5.55 -6.18 -0.44
CA PHE A 81 -5.08 -7.19 -1.38
C PHE A 81 -4.63 -8.46 -0.67
N GLY A 82 -4.96 -9.63 -1.23
CA GLY A 82 -4.61 -10.90 -0.61
C GLY A 82 -5.59 -11.39 0.45
N VAL A 83 -6.82 -10.87 0.41
CA VAL A 83 -7.93 -11.29 1.26
C VAL A 83 -8.94 -12.16 0.49
N GLY A 84 -9.81 -12.87 1.22
CA GLY A 84 -10.79 -13.76 0.62
C GLY A 84 -10.21 -14.94 -0.17
N LYS A 85 -11.08 -15.61 -0.95
CA LYS A 85 -10.73 -16.82 -1.71
C LYS A 85 -9.82 -16.56 -2.91
N SER A 86 -10.05 -15.46 -3.64
CA SER A 86 -9.26 -15.10 -4.81
C SER A 86 -7.85 -14.62 -4.46
N ARG A 87 -7.64 -14.15 -3.22
CA ARG A 87 -6.42 -13.46 -2.78
C ARG A 87 -6.02 -12.30 -3.70
N ASP A 88 -7.00 -11.71 -4.36
CA ASP A 88 -6.84 -10.54 -5.22
C ASP A 88 -7.22 -9.26 -4.45
N ALA A 89 -7.42 -8.16 -5.17
CA ALA A 89 -7.93 -6.92 -4.62
C ALA A 89 -9.34 -7.09 -4.04
N HIS A 90 -9.54 -6.51 -2.87
CA HIS A 90 -10.84 -6.33 -2.24
C HIS A 90 -11.11 -4.83 -2.15
N VAL A 91 -12.24 -4.41 -2.73
CA VAL A 91 -12.70 -3.02 -2.74
C VAL A 91 -14.10 -2.99 -2.19
N SER A 92 -14.31 -2.23 -1.11
CA SER A 92 -15.54 -2.30 -0.31
C SER A 92 -15.73 -1.04 0.54
N SER A 93 -16.90 -0.89 1.15
CA SER A 93 -17.21 0.19 2.10
C SER A 93 -16.75 -0.10 3.54
N SER A 94 -16.10 -1.23 3.78
CA SER A 94 -15.60 -1.65 5.10
C SER A 94 -14.42 -2.60 4.95
N PRO A 95 -13.48 -2.65 5.92
CA PRO A 95 -12.40 -3.63 5.89
C PRO A 95 -12.91 -5.07 5.77
N TYR A 96 -12.12 -5.95 5.17
CA TYR A 96 -12.41 -7.38 5.10
C TYR A 96 -12.47 -7.95 6.53
N GLY A 97 -13.49 -8.77 6.80
CA GLY A 97 -13.74 -9.27 8.16
C GLY A 97 -14.32 -8.22 9.11
N HIS A 98 -14.86 -7.10 8.62
CA HIS A 98 -15.58 -6.15 9.45
C HIS A 98 -16.70 -6.83 10.26
N GLY A 99 -16.80 -6.49 11.55
CA GLY A 99 -17.71 -7.12 12.51
C GLY A 99 -17.15 -8.38 13.18
N GLU A 100 -16.16 -9.04 12.58
CA GLU A 100 -15.50 -10.23 13.13
C GLU A 100 -14.07 -9.92 13.61
N CYS A 101 -13.38 -9.02 12.92
CA CYS A 101 -12.01 -8.64 13.19
C CYS A 101 -11.89 -7.19 13.64
N ALA A 102 -11.05 -6.96 14.65
CA ALA A 102 -10.70 -5.62 15.07
C ALA A 102 -9.84 -4.94 14.00
N SER A 103 -10.32 -3.80 13.52
CA SER A 103 -9.62 -2.94 12.57
C SER A 103 -9.36 -1.57 13.17
N GLN A 104 -8.26 -0.95 12.78
CA GLN A 104 -7.86 0.39 13.22
C GLN A 104 -7.46 1.22 12.00
N ILE A 105 -8.04 2.41 11.88
CA ILE A 105 -7.60 3.44 10.95
C ILE A 105 -6.55 4.33 11.63
N GLU A 106 -5.55 4.79 10.88
CA GLU A 106 -4.65 5.82 11.38
C GLU A 106 -5.43 7.13 11.63
N SER A 107 -5.09 7.83 12.71
CA SER A 107 -5.78 9.07 13.11
C SER A 107 -5.41 10.26 12.22
N LEU A 108 -4.27 10.19 11.52
CA LEU A 108 -3.80 11.23 10.62
C LEU A 108 -3.88 10.74 9.17
N PRO A 109 -4.20 11.63 8.22
CA PRO A 109 -4.16 11.28 6.81
C PRO A 109 -2.73 10.97 6.38
N ALA A 110 -2.57 9.91 5.59
CA ALA A 110 -1.30 9.55 4.96
C ALA A 110 -0.97 10.49 3.79
N GLY A 111 -1.98 11.12 3.21
CA GLY A 111 -1.86 12.18 2.21
C GLY A 111 -3.22 12.60 1.65
N TYR A 112 -3.18 13.41 0.61
CA TYR A 112 -4.35 13.97 -0.06
C TYR A 112 -4.27 13.73 -1.57
N SER A 113 -5.40 13.41 -2.20
CA SER A 113 -5.46 13.11 -3.62
C SER A 113 -6.56 13.87 -4.33
N ILE A 114 -6.32 14.19 -5.60
CA ILE A 114 -7.35 14.69 -6.54
C ILE A 114 -7.99 13.55 -7.36
N LEU A 115 -7.46 12.32 -7.27
CA LEU A 115 -7.90 11.23 -8.12
C LEU A 115 -9.31 10.77 -7.73
N SER A 116 -10.05 10.23 -8.69
CA SER A 116 -11.35 9.61 -8.41
C SER A 116 -11.18 8.28 -7.68
N VAL A 117 -12.20 7.87 -6.92
CA VAL A 117 -12.29 6.51 -6.37
C VAL A 117 -12.22 5.47 -7.49
N GLU A 118 -12.88 5.74 -8.61
CA GLU A 118 -12.88 4.85 -9.79
C GLU A 118 -11.47 4.59 -10.33
N CYS A 119 -10.60 5.61 -10.36
CA CYS A 119 -9.21 5.41 -10.75
C CYS A 119 -8.54 4.37 -9.84
N LEU A 120 -8.68 4.53 -8.53
CA LEU A 120 -8.05 3.65 -7.56
C LEU A 120 -8.64 2.24 -7.58
N GLU A 121 -9.94 2.11 -7.80
CA GLU A 121 -10.60 0.83 -7.96
C GLU A 121 -10.07 0.07 -9.17
N LYS A 122 -9.90 0.76 -10.32
CA LYS A 122 -9.30 0.16 -11.51
C LYS A 122 -7.84 -0.22 -11.27
N CYS A 123 -7.05 0.63 -10.59
CA CYS A 123 -5.68 0.29 -10.18
C CYS A 123 -5.62 -0.95 -9.29
N ALA A 124 -6.52 -1.05 -8.31
CA ALA A 124 -6.59 -2.19 -7.40
C ALA A 124 -6.93 -3.47 -8.17
N LYS A 125 -7.96 -3.46 -9.01
CA LYS A 125 -8.39 -4.61 -9.83
C LYS A 125 -7.30 -5.08 -10.80
N ASN A 126 -6.50 -4.17 -11.34
CA ASN A 126 -5.40 -4.49 -12.26
C ASN A 126 -4.06 -4.79 -11.56
N TYR A 127 -4.00 -4.71 -10.23
CA TYR A 127 -2.75 -4.86 -9.49
C TYR A 127 -2.13 -6.24 -9.70
N SER A 128 -2.92 -7.32 -9.62
CA SER A 128 -2.43 -8.69 -9.78
C SER A 128 -1.89 -8.96 -11.18
N LYS A 129 -2.55 -8.42 -12.22
CA LYS A 129 -2.09 -8.45 -13.62
C LYS A 129 -0.74 -7.74 -13.80
N ARG A 130 -0.50 -6.64 -13.07
CA ARG A 130 0.71 -5.82 -13.20
C ARG A 130 1.89 -6.29 -12.36
N PHE A 131 1.64 -6.70 -11.12
CA PHE A 131 2.67 -6.97 -10.11
C PHE A 131 2.69 -8.43 -9.61
N GLY A 132 1.79 -9.27 -10.14
CA GLY A 132 1.67 -10.67 -9.79
C GLY A 132 0.71 -10.94 -8.63
N LEU A 133 0.50 -12.23 -8.37
CA LEU A 133 -0.37 -12.70 -7.30
C LEU A 133 0.26 -12.49 -5.91
N PHE A 134 -0.62 -12.49 -4.90
CA PHE A 134 -0.19 -12.40 -3.51
C PHE A 134 0.80 -13.50 -3.13
N ASN A 135 1.88 -13.13 -2.44
CA ASN A 135 2.83 -14.06 -1.84
C ASN A 135 3.19 -13.67 -0.39
N ASP A 136 3.97 -14.50 0.30
CA ASP A 136 4.26 -14.30 1.73
C ASP A 136 5.05 -13.02 2.06
N MET A 137 5.80 -12.45 1.10
CA MET A 137 6.47 -11.16 1.31
C MET A 137 5.47 -10.02 1.49
N TYR A 138 4.27 -10.13 0.90
CA TYR A 138 3.25 -9.09 0.95
C TYR A 138 2.72 -8.84 2.35
N ARG A 139 2.78 -9.85 3.23
CA ARG A 139 2.43 -9.72 4.65
C ARG A 139 3.44 -8.89 5.44
N ARG A 140 4.67 -8.74 4.96
CA ARG A 140 5.75 -8.05 5.69
C ARG A 140 6.01 -6.62 5.20
N VAL A 141 5.92 -6.40 3.89
CA VAL A 141 6.32 -5.12 3.27
C VAL A 141 5.14 -4.35 2.67
N HIS A 142 3.94 -4.94 2.69
CA HIS A 142 2.68 -4.34 2.25
C HIS A 142 2.80 -3.58 0.90
N PRO A 143 3.31 -4.23 -0.16
CA PRO A 143 3.65 -3.55 -1.40
C PRO A 143 2.41 -2.99 -2.12
N PHE A 144 1.23 -3.58 -1.87
CA PHE A 144 -0.03 -3.11 -2.41
C PHE A 144 -0.42 -1.73 -1.87
N VAL A 145 -0.56 -1.57 -0.55
CA VAL A 145 -0.96 -0.28 0.05
C VAL A 145 0.08 0.81 -0.20
N ASN A 146 1.36 0.44 -0.20
CA ASN A 146 2.46 1.35 -0.54
C ASN A 146 2.36 1.83 -2.00
N MET A 147 1.94 0.96 -2.92
CA MET A 147 1.69 1.35 -4.30
C MET A 147 0.45 2.23 -4.42
N MET A 148 -0.66 1.88 -3.77
CA MET A 148 -1.89 2.67 -3.82
C MET A 148 -1.68 4.08 -3.25
N SER A 149 -0.94 4.24 -2.16
CA SER A 149 -0.55 5.55 -1.63
C SER A 149 0.30 6.36 -2.64
N ARG A 150 1.24 5.72 -3.34
CA ARG A 150 2.02 6.39 -4.40
C ARG A 150 1.11 6.86 -5.54
N ILE A 151 0.15 6.03 -5.96
CA ILE A 151 -0.83 6.39 -6.99
C ILE A 151 -1.67 7.57 -6.54
N LEU A 152 -2.17 7.57 -5.31
CA LEU A 152 -2.96 8.67 -4.77
C LEU A 152 -2.20 10.00 -4.72
N CYS A 153 -0.86 9.98 -4.60
CA CYS A 153 -0.03 11.17 -4.72
C CYS A 153 0.19 11.67 -6.17
N LEU A 154 -0.29 10.96 -7.20
CA LEU A 154 -0.10 11.37 -8.60
C LEU A 154 -1.13 12.42 -9.04
N PRO A 155 -0.77 13.29 -10.00
CA PRO A 155 -1.70 14.27 -10.56
C PRO A 155 -2.74 13.66 -11.52
N SER A 156 -2.53 12.43 -11.99
CA SER A 156 -3.42 11.75 -12.92
C SER A 156 -3.41 10.24 -12.71
N CYS A 157 -4.46 9.57 -13.21
CA CYS A 157 -4.57 8.12 -13.09
C CYS A 157 -3.52 7.42 -13.99
N PRO A 158 -2.74 6.46 -13.48
CA PRO A 158 -1.80 5.70 -14.30
C PRO A 158 -2.49 4.92 -15.42
N GLU A 159 -1.85 4.84 -16.59
CA GLU A 159 -2.40 4.11 -17.74
C GLU A 159 -2.64 2.62 -17.47
N TRP A 160 -1.76 1.98 -16.69
CA TRP A 160 -1.93 0.56 -16.37
C TRP A 160 -3.13 0.29 -15.45
N CYS A 161 -3.67 1.31 -14.79
CA CYS A 161 -4.90 1.17 -14.05
C CYS A 161 -6.10 1.04 -14.98
N ILE A 162 -6.10 1.70 -16.13
CA ILE A 162 -7.22 1.76 -17.07
C ILE A 162 -7.14 0.73 -18.22
N ALA A 163 -6.14 -0.15 -18.19
CA ALA A 163 -5.84 -1.17 -19.21
C ALA A 163 -6.36 -2.58 -18.87
#